data_AF-A0A3M2AHJ1-F1
#
_entry.id   AF-A0A3M2AHJ1-F1
#
_cell.length_a   1.000
_cell.length_b   1.000
_cell.length_c   1.000
_cell.angle_alpha   90.00
_cell.angle_beta   90.00
_cell.angle_gamma   90.00
#
_symmetry.space_group_name_H-M   'P 1'
#
loop_
_entity.id
_entity.type
_entity.pdbx_description
1 polymer ?
#
loop_
_entity_poly.entity_id
_entity_poly.type
_entity_poly.pdbx_seq_one_letter_code
_entity_poly.pdbx_strand_id
1 'polypeptide(L)'
;MVKRLTVVSSPERVSASLPLHDIRLSVERQLKQAGIPVLDSPPARTAAHYSFLHIQGAIRQIAKQFYAYTIVIELQQYATLSRNSTHPLVVTWSVGALSTGDITKFQQRVSLLMEKFIQDYHEANAHLSPDGTLSQGISL
;
A
#
# COMPACT_ATOMS: atom_id res chain seq x y z
N MET A 1 -2.30 2.07 19.01
CA MET A 1 -1.66 3.15 18.23
C MET A 1 -2.08 2.98 16.76
N VAL A 2 -2.80 3.95 16.19
CA VAL A 2 -3.27 3.87 14.80
C VAL A 2 -2.08 4.06 13.85
N LYS A 3 -1.76 3.04 13.04
CA LYS A 3 -0.65 3.10 12.07
C LYS A 3 -1.06 4.00 10.91
N ARG A 4 -0.32 5.10 10.70
CA ARG A 4 -0.56 6.03 9.60
C ARG A 4 0.22 5.58 8.36
N LEU A 5 -0.44 5.63 7.20
CA LEU A 5 0.14 5.22 5.92
C LEU A 5 0.55 6.43 5.08
N THR A 6 1.66 6.29 4.35
CA THR A 6 2.00 7.20 3.25
C THR A 6 1.97 6.41 1.95
N VAL A 7 1.19 6.86 0.97
CA VAL A 7 1.12 6.21 -0.34
C VAL A 7 2.27 6.71 -1.21
N VAL A 8 3.10 5.78 -1.68
CA VAL A 8 4.26 6.07 -2.54
C VAL A 8 4.07 5.36 -3.88
N SER A 9 4.15 6.13 -4.97
CA SER A 9 4.09 5.61 -6.34
C SER A 9 5.47 5.80 -6.98
N SER A 10 6.16 4.72 -7.33
CA SER A 10 7.49 4.80 -7.98
C SER A 10 7.40 4.42 -9.46
N PRO A 11 7.95 5.24 -10.37
CA PRO A 11 7.99 4.93 -11.80
C PRO A 11 9.27 4.17 -12.14
N GLU A 12 9.46 2.93 -11.68
CA GLU A 12 10.74 2.25 -11.97
C GLU A 12 10.87 1.84 -13.43
N ARG A 13 9.78 1.50 -14.14
CA ARG A 13 9.80 1.15 -15.58
C ARG A 13 8.46 1.38 -16.27
N VAL A 14 7.97 2.62 -16.29
CA VAL A 14 6.73 2.97 -16.99
C VAL A 14 7.07 3.60 -18.33
N SER A 15 6.86 2.88 -19.44
CA SER A 15 6.71 3.51 -20.74
C SER A 15 5.52 4.46 -20.67
N ALA A 16 5.79 5.76 -20.86
CA ALA A 16 4.88 6.89 -20.75
C ALA A 16 3.39 6.55 -21.02
N SER A 17 2.50 6.90 -20.07
CA SER A 17 1.03 7.09 -20.19
C SER A 17 0.18 6.53 -19.04
N LEU A 18 0.76 5.89 -18.01
CA LEU A 18 -0.05 5.53 -16.84
C LEU A 18 -0.41 6.78 -16.03
N PRO A 19 -1.69 7.00 -15.69
CA PRO A 19 -2.10 8.08 -14.81
C PRO A 19 -1.76 7.70 -13.35
N LEU A 20 -0.46 7.65 -13.03
CA LEU A 20 0.03 7.33 -11.69
C LEU A 20 -0.57 8.24 -10.62
N HIS A 21 -0.85 9.50 -10.99
CA HIS A 21 -1.55 10.46 -10.16
C HIS A 21 -2.99 10.01 -9.84
N ASP A 22 -3.77 9.59 -10.83
CA ASP A 22 -5.15 9.15 -10.63
C ASP A 22 -5.22 7.85 -9.82
N ILE A 23 -4.26 6.94 -10.04
CA ILE A 23 -4.11 5.72 -9.23
C ILE A 23 -3.85 6.08 -7.77
N ARG A 24 -2.90 6.99 -7.52
CA ARG A 24 -2.59 7.46 -6.17
C ARG A 24 -3.82 8.09 -5.51
N LEU A 25 -4.50 9.02 -6.17
CA LEU A 25 -5.70 9.66 -5.63
C LEU A 25 -6.83 8.66 -5.36
N SER A 26 -7.03 7.69 -6.25
CA SER A 26 -8.01 6.62 -6.06
C SER A 26 -7.70 5.78 -4.82
N VAL A 27 -6.44 5.38 -4.67
CA VAL A 27 -5.96 4.59 -3.52
C VAL A 27 -6.11 5.38 -2.21
N GLU A 28 -5.66 6.64 -2.18
CA GLU A 28 -5.79 7.48 -1.00
C GLU A 28 -7.26 7.66 -0.60
N ARG A 29 -8.16 7.80 -1.58
CA ARG A 29 -9.61 7.86 -1.34
C ARG A 29 -10.14 6.55 -0.76
N GLN A 30 -9.78 5.39 -1.32
CA GLN A 30 -10.21 4.08 -0.82
C GLN A 30 -9.75 3.85 0.62
N LEU A 31 -8.49 4.19 0.95
CA LEU A 31 -7.96 4.11 2.30
C LEU A 31 -8.71 5.02 3.28
N LYS A 32 -8.94 6.29 2.90
CA LYS A 32 -9.70 7.25 3.72
C LYS A 32 -11.15 6.77 3.95
N GLN A 33 -11.79 6.20 2.93
CA GLN A 33 -13.14 5.62 3.03
C GLN A 33 -13.20 4.40 3.95
N ALA A 34 -12.13 3.60 3.99
CA ALA A 34 -11.98 2.48 4.91
C ALA A 34 -11.58 2.91 6.34
N GLY A 35 -11.47 4.21 6.63
CA GLY A 35 -11.04 4.72 7.93
C GLY A 35 -9.55 4.52 8.22
N ILE A 36 -8.73 4.21 7.20
CA ILE A 36 -7.28 4.07 7.34
C ILE A 36 -6.64 5.45 7.17
N PRO A 37 -5.93 5.98 8.18
CA PRO A 37 -5.38 7.32 8.11
C PRO A 37 -4.18 7.39 7.15
N VAL A 38 -4.28 8.30 6.18
CA VAL A 38 -3.26 8.60 5.20
C VAL A 38 -2.60 9.94 5.53
N LEU A 39 -1.27 9.99 5.50
CA LEU A 39 -0.48 11.21 5.62
C LEU A 39 -0.08 11.71 4.24
N ASP A 40 -0.40 12.97 3.94
CA ASP A 40 -0.10 13.60 2.64
C ASP A 40 1.41 13.83 2.46
N SER A 41 2.16 14.03 3.56
CA SER A 41 3.64 14.10 3.60
C SER A 41 4.16 13.88 5.02
N PRO A 42 4.84 12.76 5.33
CA PRO A 42 5.43 12.57 6.64
C PRO A 42 6.63 13.53 6.83
N PRO A 43 6.79 14.17 8.01
CA PRO A 43 8.01 14.91 8.32
C PRO A 43 9.23 13.99 8.26
N ALA A 44 10.32 14.42 7.62
CA ALA A 44 11.54 13.60 7.47
C ALA A 44 12.10 13.07 8.80
N ARG A 45 11.88 13.79 9.90
CA ARG A 45 12.35 13.42 11.25
C ARG A 45 11.55 12.28 11.91
N THR A 46 10.36 11.94 11.43
CA THR A 46 9.51 10.90 12.02
C THR A 46 9.29 9.69 11.11
N ALA A 47 10.01 9.61 9.98
CA ALA A 47 9.94 8.54 8.99
C ALA A 47 9.99 7.12 9.61
N ALA A 48 10.84 6.92 10.62
CA ALA A 48 10.99 5.65 11.34
C ALA A 48 9.71 5.14 12.03
N HIS A 49 8.71 6.01 12.23
CA HIS A 49 7.44 5.68 12.87
C HIS A 49 6.28 5.52 11.89
N TYR A 50 6.54 5.66 10.59
CA TYR A 50 5.50 5.54 9.57
C TYR A 50 5.63 4.25 8.77
N SER A 51 4.48 3.83 8.24
CA SER A 51 4.39 2.74 7.29
C SER A 51 4.10 3.32 5.91
N PHE A 52 4.70 2.76 4.88
CA PHE A 52 4.56 3.23 3.52
C PHE A 52 3.83 2.17 2.71
N LEU A 53 2.78 2.57 2.00
CA LEU A 53 2.11 1.71 1.05
C LEU A 53 2.67 2.04 -0.34
N HIS A 54 3.52 1.17 -0.85
CA HIS A 54 4.12 1.30 -2.17
C HIS A 54 3.24 0.62 -3.21
N ILE A 55 2.95 1.34 -4.29
CA ILE A 55 2.27 0.77 -5.46
C ILE A 55 3.23 0.87 -6.64
N GLN A 56 3.58 -0.28 -7.16
CA GLN A 56 4.48 -0.46 -8.29
C GLN A 56 3.73 -1.16 -9.41
N GLY A 57 4.07 -0.82 -10.65
CA GLY A 57 3.57 -1.55 -11.80
C GLY A 57 4.40 -1.29 -13.04
N ALA A 58 4.46 -2.31 -13.89
CA ALA A 58 4.98 -2.19 -15.24
C ALA A 58 3.87 -2.53 -16.22
N ILE A 59 3.72 -1.72 -17.27
CA ILE A 59 2.76 -1.95 -18.35
C ILE A 59 3.50 -1.96 -19.68
N ARG A 60 3.13 -2.88 -20.57
CA ARG A 60 3.66 -2.98 -21.93
C ARG A 60 2.51 -3.20 -22.90
N GLN A 61 2.41 -2.34 -23.91
CA GLN A 61 1.45 -2.55 -24.98
C GLN A 61 1.85 -3.78 -25.82
N ILE A 62 0.90 -4.69 -26.04
CA ILE A 62 1.11 -5.92 -26.83
C ILE A 62 0.20 -6.00 -28.06
N ALA A 63 -0.90 -5.24 -28.08
CA ALA A 63 -1.72 -4.99 -29.28
C ALA A 63 -2.42 -3.62 -29.18
N LYS A 64 -3.20 -3.24 -30.19
CA LYS A 64 -4.01 -2.00 -30.14
C LYS A 64 -4.94 -2.05 -28.93
N GLN A 65 -4.77 -1.11 -27.99
CA GLN A 65 -5.55 -1.02 -26.75
C GLN A 65 -5.45 -2.25 -25.82
N PHE A 66 -4.42 -3.09 -25.98
CA PHE A 66 -4.23 -4.29 -25.15
C PHE A 66 -2.81 -4.32 -24.60
N TYR A 67 -2.70 -4.56 -23.30
CA TYR A 67 -1.47 -4.44 -22.54
C TYR A 67 -1.22 -5.69 -21.71
N ALA A 68 0.05 -6.06 -21.56
CA ALA A 68 0.52 -6.92 -20.48
C ALA A 68 0.98 -6.03 -19.32
N TYR A 69 0.62 -6.39 -18.09
CA TYR A 69 0.99 -5.59 -16.93
C TYR A 69 1.28 -6.43 -15.69
N THR A 70 2.14 -5.86 -14.84
CA THR A 70 2.39 -6.29 -13.46
C THR A 70 1.95 -5.19 -12.52
N ILE A 71 1.39 -5.58 -11.38
CA ILE A 71 1.06 -4.69 -10.27
C ILE A 71 1.61 -5.35 -9.00
N VAL A 72 2.28 -4.58 -8.17
CA VAL A 72 2.72 -5.00 -6.84
C VAL A 72 2.34 -3.89 -5.85
N ILE A 73 1.69 -4.27 -4.76
CA ILE A 73 1.35 -3.39 -3.65
C ILE A 73 2.07 -3.92 -2.41
N GLU A 74 2.87 -3.08 -1.76
CA GLU A 74 3.70 -3.47 -0.62
C GLU A 74 3.46 -2.52 0.55
N LEU A 75 3.30 -3.08 1.75
CA LEU A 75 3.43 -2.33 2.99
C LEU A 75 4.88 -2.43 3.44
N GLN A 76 5.56 -1.29 3.50
CA GLN A 76 6.92 -1.16 3.99
C GLN A 76 6.93 -0.48 5.36
N GLN A 77 7.67 -1.05 6.31
CA GLN A 77 7.76 -0.55 7.68
C GLN A 77 9.21 -0.59 8.16
N TYR A 78 9.59 0.36 9.00
CA TYR A 78 10.88 0.29 9.67
C TYR A 78 10.85 -0.82 10.73
N ALA A 79 11.81 -1.74 10.67
CA ALA A 79 11.95 -2.84 11.62
C ALA A 79 13.25 -2.71 12.42
N THR A 80 13.22 -3.05 13.70
CA THR A 80 14.43 -3.12 14.53
C THR A 80 15.05 -4.50 14.39
N LEU A 81 16.28 -4.58 13.86
CA LEU A 81 17.06 -5.81 13.85
C LEU A 81 17.89 -5.88 15.14
N SER A 82 17.71 -6.94 15.94
CA SER A 82 18.23 -7.06 17.31
C SER A 82 19.76 -6.98 17.46
N ARG A 83 20.53 -6.97 16.37
CA ARG A 83 21.99 -6.90 16.37
C ARG A 83 22.60 -5.54 16.05
N ASN A 84 21.87 -4.64 15.38
CA ASN A 84 22.39 -3.35 14.95
C ASN A 84 21.31 -2.30 15.19
N SER A 85 21.64 -1.15 15.78
CA SER A 85 20.76 0.02 15.95
C SER A 85 20.28 0.65 14.62
N THR A 86 20.41 -0.08 13.50
CA THR A 86 19.83 0.23 12.21
C THR A 86 18.37 -0.18 12.18
N HIS A 87 17.52 0.74 11.74
CA HIS A 87 16.13 0.46 11.40
C HIS A 87 16.03 0.41 9.88
N PRO A 88 16.22 -0.76 9.22
CA PRO A 88 15.96 -0.86 7.79
C PRO A 88 14.45 -0.78 7.51
N LEU A 89 14.12 -0.24 6.34
CA LEU A 89 12.79 -0.34 5.76
C LEU A 89 12.62 -1.76 5.19
N VAL A 90 11.59 -2.48 5.63
CA VAL A 90 11.31 -3.86 5.22
C VAL A 90 9.88 -4.01 4.72
N VAL A 91 9.66 -4.89 3.75
CA VAL A 91 8.32 -5.28 3.30
C VAL A 91 7.71 -6.21 4.35
N THR A 92 6.59 -5.81 4.95
CA THR A 92 5.87 -6.60 5.95
C THR A 92 4.59 -7.21 5.42
N TRP A 93 4.11 -6.73 4.27
CA TRP A 93 2.98 -7.30 3.55
C TRP A 93 3.13 -6.98 2.06
N SER A 94 2.73 -7.91 1.18
CA SER A 94 2.73 -7.68 -0.26
C SER A 94 1.64 -8.47 -0.96
N VAL A 95 1.04 -7.88 -1.98
CA VAL A 95 0.19 -8.58 -2.94
C VAL A 95 0.55 -8.11 -4.35
N GLY A 96 0.41 -8.99 -5.33
CA GLY A 96 0.66 -8.63 -6.71
C GLY A 96 -0.18 -9.41 -7.71
N ALA A 97 -0.16 -8.93 -8.95
CA ALA A 97 -0.81 -9.57 -10.07
C ALA A 97 0.01 -9.39 -11.34
N LEU A 98 0.08 -10.44 -12.16
CA LEU A 98 0.50 -10.41 -13.55
C LEU A 98 -0.72 -10.71 -14.41
N SER A 99 -1.03 -9.86 -15.37
CA SER A 99 -2.23 -10.03 -16.19
C SER A 99 -2.10 -9.32 -17.53
N THR A 100 -3.10 -9.53 -18.39
CA THR A 100 -3.28 -8.81 -19.65
C THR A 100 -4.66 -8.16 -19.68
N GLY A 101 -4.80 -7.03 -20.39
CA GLY A 101 -6.07 -6.35 -20.55
C GLY A 101 -5.93 -4.96 -21.14
N ASP A 102 -7.06 -4.26 -21.25
CA ASP A 102 -7.07 -2.83 -21.47
C ASP A 102 -6.73 -2.07 -20.18
N ILE A 103 -6.70 -0.74 -20.26
CA ILE A 103 -6.41 0.12 -19.11
C ILE A 103 -7.49 0.01 -18.02
N THR A 104 -8.75 -0.25 -18.41
CA THR A 104 -9.87 -0.45 -17.48
C THR A 104 -9.65 -1.67 -16.60
N LYS A 105 -9.24 -2.80 -17.20
CA LYS A 105 -8.90 -4.02 -16.45
C LYS A 105 -7.70 -3.83 -15.53
N PHE A 106 -6.71 -3.03 -15.94
CA PHE A 106 -5.60 -2.65 -15.07
C PHE A 106 -6.10 -1.91 -13.83
N GLN A 107 -6.94 -0.88 -14.01
CA GLN A 107 -7.50 -0.10 -12.89
C GLN A 107 -8.37 -0.97 -11.97
N GLN A 108 -9.23 -1.82 -12.52
CA GLN A 108 -10.02 -2.79 -11.75
C GLN A 108 -9.12 -3.72 -10.94
N ARG A 109 -8.00 -4.17 -11.51
CA ARG A 109 -7.05 -5.03 -10.81
C ARG A 109 -6.40 -4.30 -9.64
N VAL A 110 -6.03 -3.03 -9.80
CA VAL A 110 -5.51 -2.21 -8.68
C VAL A 110 -6.55 -2.11 -7.56
N SER A 111 -7.81 -1.82 -7.87
CA SER A 111 -8.87 -1.76 -6.85
C SER A 111 -9.06 -3.07 -6.10
N LEU A 112 -9.07 -4.22 -6.80
CA LEU A 112 -9.18 -5.53 -6.14
C LEU A 112 -8.00 -5.83 -5.19
N LEU A 113 -6.78 -5.45 -5.57
CA LEU A 113 -5.60 -5.62 -4.71
C LEU A 113 -5.65 -4.68 -3.50
N MET A 114 -6.22 -3.48 -3.66
CA MET A 114 -6.46 -2.55 -2.56
C MET A 114 -7.56 -3.02 -1.60
N GLU A 115 -8.65 -3.61 -2.10
CA GLU A 115 -9.67 -4.25 -1.27
C GLU A 115 -9.06 -5.35 -0.41
N LYS A 116 -8.19 -6.19 -0.99
CA LYS A 116 -7.46 -7.22 -0.25
C LYS A 116 -6.55 -6.61 0.82
N PHE A 117 -5.84 -5.54 0.50
CA PHE A 117 -5.02 -4.81 1.49
C PHE A 117 -5.87 -4.28 2.65
N ILE A 118 -6.99 -3.64 2.35
CA ILE A 118 -7.89 -3.05 3.35
C ILE A 118 -8.44 -4.14 4.28
N GLN A 119 -8.88 -5.25 3.70
CA GLN A 119 -9.34 -6.41 4.47
C GLN A 119 -8.24 -6.91 5.41
N ASP A 120 -7.05 -7.20 4.88
CA ASP A 120 -5.92 -7.71 5.67
C ASP A 120 -5.47 -6.72 6.74
N TYR A 121 -5.52 -5.42 6.43
CA TYR A 121 -5.23 -4.37 7.39
C TYR A 121 -6.22 -4.41 8.55
N HIS A 122 -7.52 -4.50 8.28
CA HIS A 122 -8.52 -4.57 9.35
C HIS A 122 -8.40 -5.86 10.17
N GLU A 123 -8.20 -7.01 9.52
CA GLU A 123 -7.99 -8.28 10.23
C GLU A 123 -6.77 -8.21 11.15
N ALA A 124 -5.65 -7.67 10.66
CA ALA A 124 -4.42 -7.51 11.44
C ALA A 124 -4.55 -6.48 12.57
N ASN A 125 -5.47 -5.52 12.47
CA ASN A 125 -5.68 -4.46 13.47
C ASN A 125 -6.99 -4.61 14.25
N ALA A 126 -7.72 -5.73 14.11
CA ALA A 126 -9.03 -5.95 14.73
C ALA A 126 -9.02 -5.89 16.27
N HIS A 127 -7.84 -6.08 16.88
CA HIS A 127 -7.63 -6.02 18.33
C HIS A 127 -7.36 -4.60 18.86
N LEU A 128 -7.24 -3.60 17.97
CA LEU A 128 -7.00 -2.21 18.34
C LEU A 128 -8.34 -1.47 18.39
N SER A 129 -8.71 -0.93 19.56
CA SER A 129 -9.85 -0.02 19.67
C SER A 129 -9.63 1.24 18.83
N PRO A 130 -10.68 1.99 18.44
CA PRO A 130 -10.57 3.24 17.65
C PRO A 130 -9.58 4.26 18.23
N ASP A 131 -9.42 4.24 19.55
CA ASP A 131 -8.52 5.14 20.30
C ASP A 131 -7.08 4.58 20.43
N GLY A 132 -6.81 3.43 19.82
CA GLY A 132 -5.49 2.79 19.82
C GLY A 132 -5.13 2.07 21.12
N THR A 133 -6.06 1.92 22.05
CA THR A 133 -5.93 1.12 23.28
C THR A 133 -6.10 -0.36 22.94
N LEU A 134 -5.26 -1.21 23.55
CA LEU A 134 -5.46 -2.65 23.53
C LEU A 134 -6.77 -2.95 24.25
N SER A 135 -7.69 -3.66 23.59
CA SER A 135 -8.83 -4.25 24.29
C SER A 135 -8.28 -5.25 25.30
N GLN A 136 -8.24 -4.88 26.59
CA GLN A 136 -7.88 -5.79 27.66
C GLN A 136 -8.88 -6.93 27.67
N GLY A 137 -8.37 -8.14 27.40
CA GLY A 137 -9.14 -9.36 27.37
C GLY A 137 -8.24 -10.58 27.45
N ILE A 138 -7.27 -10.58 28.38
CA ILE A 138 -6.68 -11.83 28.89
C ILE A 138 -6.69 -11.71 30.42
N SER A 139 -7.72 -12.28 31.02
CA SER A 139 -7.67 -12.69 32.42
C SER A 139 -6.80 -13.95 32.48
N LEU A 140 -5.71 -13.88 33.25
CA LEU A 140 -5.08 -15.03 33.89
C LEU A 140 -5.31 -14.88 35.40
#